data_AF-A0AAN7BZR4-F1
#
_entry.id   AF-A0AAN7BZR4-F1
#
_cell.length_a   1.000
_cell.length_b   1.000
_cell.length_c   1.000
_cell.angle_alpha   90.00
_cell.angle_beta   90.00
_cell.angle_gamma   90.00
#
_symmetry.space_group_name_H-M   'P 1'
#
loop_
_entity.id
_entity.type
_entity.pdbx_description
1 polymer ?
#
loop_
_entity_poly.entity_id
_entity_poly.type
_entity_poly.pdbx_seq_one_letter_code
_entity_poly.pdbx_strand_id
1 'polypeptide(L)'
;DSGRNGFTVNWNGPGALISGGIRITGWTQGSNGVWSASVPAGTRSRNLYVNGKAANFARRKLANRKDFSYTSTGMSWTNGQYDWLMNTAGIAGAEVRFINSFTDRWSPIQSVGNRQLVMRQYAWFNNMWGYDTVAKNNADFGVWVQNALALLSDGGQFYLDSSAGKVYYKPLAGEDMNTAATYLGVLECIVSISGKYDNPAHDIAFQDISFAHTTWMKPATMGYVDQQTGAYIGENTTYTPSNFESTRPHWLQMPGAIQVSAARNIVFAGGNYTQMGGGGFGIGNDANAHASGTGLGASYVTVADGYFTQIMGNSITAGGVQADAHHPPDARMTNSRITISGNIFYNTSAL
;
A
#
# COMPACT_ATOMS: atom_id res chain seq x y z
N ASP A 1 -28.01 -5.19 -2.11
CA ASP A 1 -27.40 -6.34 -2.84
C ASP A 1 -27.36 -7.63 -2.05
N SER A 2 -27.82 -7.64 -0.80
CA SER A 2 -27.94 -8.88 -0.04
C SER A 2 -28.95 -9.84 -0.65
N GLY A 3 -28.69 -11.12 -0.43
CA GLY A 3 -29.62 -12.19 -0.73
C GLY A 3 -31.01 -11.96 -0.14
N ARG A 4 -32.03 -12.57 -0.73
CA ARG A 4 -33.44 -12.44 -0.32
C ARG A 4 -34.10 -13.80 -0.31
N ASN A 5 -35.12 -13.98 0.52
CA ASN A 5 -35.93 -15.20 0.58
C ASN A 5 -35.09 -16.49 0.80
N GLY A 6 -33.98 -16.39 1.54
CA GLY A 6 -33.07 -17.51 1.79
C GLY A 6 -32.09 -17.83 0.64
N PHE A 7 -32.05 -17.02 -0.42
CA PHE A 7 -31.12 -17.21 -1.54
C PHE A 7 -29.89 -16.32 -1.42
N THR A 8 -28.75 -16.83 -1.91
CA THR A 8 -27.47 -16.11 -2.02
C THR A 8 -27.33 -15.44 -3.38
N VAL A 9 -26.79 -14.23 -3.42
CA VAL A 9 -26.35 -13.59 -4.68
C VAL A 9 -24.97 -14.15 -5.05
N ASN A 10 -24.93 -14.97 -6.11
CA ASN A 10 -23.71 -15.61 -6.61
C ASN A 10 -23.13 -14.85 -7.81
N TRP A 11 -21.90 -14.37 -7.66
CA TRP A 11 -21.03 -13.89 -8.74
C TRP A 11 -20.08 -15.03 -9.11
N ASN A 12 -20.33 -15.68 -10.25
CA ASN A 12 -19.49 -16.77 -10.75
C ASN A 12 -18.86 -16.35 -12.08
N GLY A 13 -17.53 -16.41 -12.17
CA GLY A 13 -16.82 -15.93 -13.36
C GLY A 13 -15.45 -16.57 -13.54
N PRO A 14 -15.36 -17.84 -13.97
CA PRO A 14 -14.10 -18.51 -14.20
C PRO A 14 -13.33 -17.79 -15.31
N GLY A 15 -12.11 -17.36 -15.01
CA GLY A 15 -11.28 -16.58 -15.93
C GLY A 15 -11.64 -15.09 -16.02
N ALA A 16 -12.66 -14.63 -15.28
CA ALA A 16 -12.95 -13.21 -15.17
C ALA A 16 -11.92 -12.50 -14.29
N LEU A 17 -11.61 -11.25 -14.66
CA LEU A 17 -10.73 -10.36 -13.90
C LEU A 17 -11.45 -9.05 -13.60
N ILE A 18 -11.54 -8.70 -12.32
CA ILE A 18 -11.93 -7.37 -11.88
C ILE A 18 -10.65 -6.59 -11.56
N SER A 19 -10.38 -5.55 -12.35
CA SER A 19 -9.17 -4.74 -12.27
C SER A 19 -9.46 -3.37 -11.64
N GLY A 20 -8.67 -2.99 -10.64
CA GLY A 20 -8.64 -1.64 -10.06
C GLY A 20 -7.70 -0.68 -10.80
N GLY A 21 -7.08 -1.13 -11.90
CA GLY A 21 -6.10 -0.38 -12.67
C GLY A 21 -6.54 -0.08 -14.08
N ILE A 22 -5.97 0.98 -14.66
CA ILE A 22 -6.10 1.31 -16.08
C ILE A 22 -5.01 0.59 -16.87
N ARG A 23 -5.37 0.04 -18.04
CA ARG A 23 -4.40 -0.54 -18.96
C ARG A 23 -3.61 0.57 -19.65
N ILE A 24 -2.29 0.46 -19.66
CA ILE A 24 -1.40 1.41 -20.31
C ILE A 24 -1.00 0.87 -21.68
N THR A 25 -1.14 1.70 -22.71
CA THR A 25 -0.78 1.42 -24.10
C THR A 25 -0.08 2.62 -24.72
N GLY A 26 0.40 2.50 -25.97
CA GLY A 26 1.02 3.63 -26.68
C GLY A 26 2.41 4.00 -26.15
N TRP A 27 3.17 3.01 -25.68
CA TRP A 27 4.53 3.21 -25.22
C TRP A 27 5.42 3.77 -26.34
N THR A 28 6.13 4.85 -26.03
CA THR A 28 7.11 5.47 -26.93
C THR A 28 8.48 5.39 -26.28
N GLN A 29 9.47 4.91 -27.03
CA GLN A 29 10.85 4.84 -26.57
C GLN A 29 11.45 6.24 -26.48
N GLY A 30 12.03 6.56 -25.32
CA GLY A 30 12.82 7.75 -25.09
C GLY A 30 14.32 7.44 -25.03
N SER A 31 15.08 8.35 -24.43
CA SER A 31 16.52 8.18 -24.21
C SER A 31 16.85 7.18 -23.10
N ASN A 32 18.07 6.64 -23.10
CA ASN A 32 18.63 5.82 -22.01
C ASN A 32 17.81 4.57 -21.63
N GLY A 33 17.07 4.04 -22.61
CA GLY A 33 16.21 2.86 -22.44
C GLY A 33 14.93 3.12 -21.67
N VAL A 34 14.59 4.38 -21.37
CA VAL A 34 13.32 4.74 -20.73
C VAL A 34 12.22 4.83 -21.77
N TRP A 35 11.10 4.18 -21.49
CA TRP A 35 9.87 4.29 -22.26
C TRP A 35 8.87 5.18 -21.54
N SER A 36 7.95 5.78 -22.28
CA SER A 36 6.89 6.59 -21.68
C SER A 36 5.56 6.43 -22.41
N ALA A 37 4.47 6.56 -21.68
CA ALA A 37 3.11 6.49 -22.20
C ALA A 37 2.21 7.53 -21.52
N SER A 38 1.17 7.97 -22.23
CA SER A 38 0.20 8.92 -21.69
C SER A 38 -0.77 8.22 -20.73
N VAL A 39 -1.16 8.95 -19.69
CA VAL A 39 -2.26 8.63 -18.78
C VAL A 39 -3.12 9.88 -18.58
N PRO A 40 -4.37 9.77 -18.10
CA PRO A 40 -5.16 10.98 -17.80
C PRO A 40 -4.38 11.91 -16.85
N ALA A 41 -4.29 13.19 -17.19
CA ALA A 41 -3.63 14.18 -16.36
C ALA A 41 -4.30 14.24 -14.96
N GLY A 42 -3.49 14.37 -13.92
CA GLY A 42 -3.93 14.29 -12.52
C GLY A 42 -4.09 12.86 -11.99
N THR A 43 -3.85 11.82 -12.78
CA THR A 43 -3.86 10.43 -12.28
C THR A 43 -2.83 10.28 -11.17
N ARG A 44 -3.23 9.67 -10.05
CA ARG A 44 -2.35 9.38 -8.92
C ARG A 44 -2.27 7.87 -8.72
N SER A 45 -1.05 7.38 -8.48
CA SER A 45 -0.79 5.98 -8.19
C SER A 45 0.54 5.85 -7.48
N ARG A 46 0.70 4.73 -6.76
CA ARG A 46 1.98 4.25 -6.26
C ARG A 46 2.41 2.93 -6.87
N ASN A 47 1.62 2.37 -7.79
CA ASN A 47 1.84 1.01 -8.30
C ASN A 47 1.63 0.93 -9.81
N LEU A 48 2.69 0.56 -10.51
CA LEU A 48 2.66 0.12 -11.90
C LEU A 48 2.94 -1.39 -11.92
N TYR A 49 2.17 -2.12 -12.72
CA TYR A 49 2.34 -3.55 -12.92
C TYR A 49 2.67 -3.82 -14.39
N VAL A 50 3.77 -4.54 -14.65
CA VAL A 50 4.26 -4.86 -15.99
C VAL A 50 4.46 -6.37 -16.08
N ASN A 51 3.84 -7.02 -17.07
CA ASN A 51 3.96 -8.46 -17.31
C ASN A 51 3.79 -9.33 -16.07
N GLY A 52 2.82 -8.97 -15.23
CA GLY A 52 2.48 -9.73 -14.04
C GLY A 52 3.21 -9.30 -12.76
N LYS A 53 4.17 -8.37 -12.83
CA LYS A 53 5.06 -7.98 -11.72
C LYS A 53 4.89 -6.52 -11.33
N ALA A 54 4.99 -6.22 -10.05
CA ALA A 54 5.06 -4.83 -9.59
C ALA A 54 6.40 -4.18 -9.97
N ALA A 55 6.34 -2.97 -10.50
CA ALA A 55 7.51 -2.13 -10.73
C ALA A 55 7.88 -1.37 -9.45
N ASN A 56 9.16 -1.15 -9.26
CA ASN A 56 9.67 -0.31 -8.18
C ASN A 56 9.63 1.17 -8.61
N PHE A 57 9.54 2.10 -7.66
CA PHE A 57 9.78 3.51 -8.00
C PHE A 57 11.19 3.69 -8.60
N ALA A 58 11.33 4.69 -9.46
CA ALA A 58 12.60 5.34 -9.75
C ALA A 58 13.29 5.66 -8.42
N ARG A 59 14.43 5.00 -8.15
CA ARG A 59 15.03 4.99 -6.81
C ARG A 59 16.53 4.79 -6.84
N ARG A 60 17.19 5.28 -5.80
CA ARG A 60 18.61 5.05 -5.52
C ARG A 60 18.81 4.65 -4.06
N LYS A 61 19.59 3.59 -3.84
CA LYS A 61 19.93 3.12 -2.49
C LYS A 61 20.99 4.04 -1.87
N LEU A 62 20.82 4.40 -0.59
CA LEU A 62 21.88 5.02 0.19
C LEU A 62 22.93 3.97 0.56
N ALA A 63 24.22 4.31 0.41
CA ALA A 63 25.30 3.35 0.65
C ALA A 63 25.33 2.84 2.10
N ASN A 64 25.10 3.73 3.07
CA ASN A 64 25.11 3.40 4.49
C ASN A 64 24.23 4.39 5.26
N ARG A 65 23.23 3.90 6.00
CA ARG A 65 22.33 4.77 6.79
C ARG A 65 23.05 5.47 7.95
N LYS A 66 24.20 4.93 8.40
CA LYS A 66 24.99 5.48 9.52
C LYS A 66 25.79 6.72 9.14
N ASP A 67 25.92 7.02 7.85
CA ASP A 67 26.60 8.23 7.37
C ASP A 67 25.72 9.49 7.51
N PHE A 68 24.47 9.32 7.98
CA PHE A 68 23.51 10.39 8.17
C PHE A 68 23.26 10.65 9.66
N SER A 69 23.11 11.93 9.99
CA SER A 69 22.58 12.38 11.29
C SER A 69 21.08 12.63 11.15
N TYR A 70 20.31 12.19 12.14
CA TYR A 70 18.85 12.31 12.15
C TYR A 70 18.42 13.30 13.24
N THR A 71 17.58 14.24 12.87
CA THR A 71 17.03 15.29 13.74
C THR A 71 15.51 15.25 13.72
N SER A 72 14.86 16.07 14.55
CA SER A 72 13.39 16.17 14.55
C SER A 72 12.80 16.73 13.26
N THR A 73 13.61 17.35 12.38
CA THR A 73 13.14 17.99 11.13
C THR A 73 13.62 17.30 9.87
N GLY A 74 14.66 16.47 9.94
CA GLY A 74 15.18 15.76 8.78
C GLY A 74 16.49 15.02 9.01
N MET A 75 17.17 14.70 7.91
CA MET A 75 18.45 13.99 7.93
C MET A 75 19.54 14.79 7.19
N SER A 76 20.76 14.78 7.72
CA SER A 76 21.90 15.50 7.16
C SER A 76 23.11 14.58 6.99
N TRP A 77 24.03 14.96 6.11
CA TRP A 77 25.27 14.23 5.85
C TRP A 77 26.47 15.15 5.83
N THR A 78 27.66 14.59 6.09
CA THR A 78 28.94 15.31 5.96
C THR A 78 29.80 14.75 4.83
N ASN A 79 29.61 13.47 4.48
CA ASN A 79 30.33 12.81 3.41
C ASN A 79 29.82 13.27 2.03
N GLY A 80 30.70 13.87 1.22
CA GLY A 80 30.37 14.40 -0.10
C GLY A 80 29.82 13.38 -1.10
N GLN A 81 29.96 12.07 -0.83
CA GLN A 81 29.37 11.02 -1.68
C GLN A 81 27.84 11.13 -1.81
N TYR A 82 27.16 11.83 -0.90
CA TYR A 82 25.70 12.05 -0.94
C TYR A 82 25.30 13.40 -1.53
N ASP A 83 26.24 14.21 -2.02
CA ASP A 83 25.94 15.53 -2.60
C ASP A 83 25.05 15.45 -3.85
N TRP A 84 24.94 14.28 -4.48
CA TRP A 84 23.96 14.03 -5.53
C TRP A 84 22.51 14.28 -5.07
N LEU A 85 22.19 14.17 -3.77
CA LEU A 85 20.88 14.50 -3.23
C LEU A 85 20.51 15.97 -3.47
N MET A 86 21.46 16.89 -3.32
CA MET A 86 21.26 18.32 -3.58
C MET A 86 21.07 18.62 -5.08
N ASN A 87 21.66 17.79 -5.94
CA ASN A 87 21.67 17.99 -7.39
C ASN A 87 20.59 17.18 -8.13
N THR A 88 19.78 16.38 -7.43
CA THR A 88 18.74 15.57 -8.04
C THR A 88 17.49 16.41 -8.28
N ALA A 89 17.14 16.62 -9.56
CA ALA A 89 15.91 17.30 -9.92
C ALA A 89 14.67 16.56 -9.38
N GLY A 90 13.72 17.29 -8.80
CA GLY A 90 12.49 16.75 -8.24
C GLY A 90 12.64 16.06 -6.88
N ILE A 91 13.80 16.16 -6.23
CA ILE A 91 14.02 15.55 -4.90
C ILE A 91 13.11 16.15 -3.83
N ALA A 92 12.78 17.45 -3.93
CA ALA A 92 11.69 18.07 -3.18
C ALA A 92 10.37 17.62 -3.81
N GLY A 93 9.68 16.66 -3.17
CA GLY A 93 8.56 15.91 -3.75
C GLY A 93 8.79 14.40 -3.85
N ALA A 94 10.04 13.96 -3.72
CA ALA A 94 10.42 12.57 -3.55
C ALA A 94 10.22 12.10 -2.09
N GLU A 95 10.64 10.87 -1.78
CA GLU A 95 10.56 10.31 -0.43
C GLU A 95 11.77 9.44 -0.10
N VAL A 96 12.01 9.24 1.20
CA VAL A 96 12.97 8.27 1.71
C VAL A 96 12.22 7.10 2.35
N ARG A 97 12.52 5.88 1.91
CA ARG A 97 12.02 4.61 2.43
C ARG A 97 13.09 3.91 3.24
N PHE A 98 12.78 3.59 4.49
CA PHE A 98 13.62 2.85 5.42
C PHE A 98 13.01 1.48 5.66
N ILE A 99 13.69 0.43 5.20
CA ILE A 99 13.25 -0.95 5.43
C ILE A 99 14.02 -1.48 6.64
N ASN A 100 13.31 -1.61 7.75
CA ASN A 100 13.85 -2.04 9.04
C ASN A 100 13.45 -3.48 9.36
N SER A 101 13.65 -3.95 10.59
CA SER A 101 13.43 -5.36 10.95
C SER A 101 12.00 -5.84 10.73
N PHE A 102 11.02 -5.06 11.16
CA PHE A 102 9.59 -5.41 11.06
C PHE A 102 8.73 -4.22 10.63
N THR A 103 9.36 -3.08 10.31
CA THR A 103 8.70 -1.87 9.83
C THR A 103 9.23 -1.42 8.47
N ASP A 104 8.34 -0.86 7.65
CA ASP A 104 8.65 -0.17 6.41
C ASP A 104 8.23 1.30 6.53
N ARG A 105 9.19 2.22 6.72
CA ARG A 105 8.91 3.61 7.10
C ARG A 105 9.19 4.56 5.94
N TRP A 106 8.20 5.36 5.56
CA TRP A 106 8.32 6.29 4.41
C TRP A 106 8.21 7.73 4.89
N SER A 107 9.13 8.58 4.44
CA SER A 107 9.21 9.98 4.83
C SER A 107 9.31 10.88 3.59
N PRO A 108 8.28 11.69 3.29
CA PRO A 108 8.31 12.61 2.15
C PRO A 108 9.32 13.75 2.38
N ILE A 109 10.05 14.10 1.33
CA ILE A 109 11.05 15.17 1.34
C ILE A 109 10.36 16.51 1.05
N GLN A 110 10.54 17.48 1.93
CA GLN A 110 10.03 18.85 1.75
C GLN A 110 11.02 19.70 0.95
N SER A 111 12.29 19.69 1.32
CA SER A 111 13.33 20.48 0.66
C SER A 111 14.72 19.87 0.89
N VAL A 112 15.68 20.31 0.07
CA VAL A 112 17.10 19.93 0.19
C VAL A 112 17.99 21.18 0.15
N GLY A 113 19.08 21.16 0.91
CA GLY A 113 20.10 22.22 0.89
C GLY A 113 21.11 22.03 2.01
N ASN A 114 22.31 22.60 1.87
CA ASN A 114 23.37 22.56 2.90
C ASN A 114 23.62 21.15 3.47
N ARG A 115 23.65 20.13 2.59
CA ARG A 115 23.76 18.71 2.96
C ARG A 115 22.70 18.23 3.96
N GLN A 116 21.48 18.71 3.82
CA GLN A 116 20.32 18.30 4.62
C GLN A 116 19.09 18.08 3.73
N LEU A 117 18.39 16.98 3.99
CA LEU A 117 17.00 16.79 3.58
C LEU A 117 16.09 17.22 4.73
N VAL A 118 15.25 18.23 4.50
CA VAL A 118 14.17 18.59 5.40
C VAL A 118 12.95 17.76 5.02
N MET A 119 12.34 17.11 6.00
CA MET A 119 11.27 16.14 5.80
C MET A 119 9.91 16.75 6.16
N ARG A 120 8.86 16.33 5.45
CA ARG A 120 7.50 16.75 5.75
C ARG A 120 7.06 16.19 7.11
N GLN A 121 6.52 17.07 7.93
CA GLN A 121 5.89 16.72 9.21
C GLN A 121 4.41 16.40 8.99
N TYR A 122 3.75 15.59 9.81
CA TYR A 122 4.20 15.03 11.09
C TYR A 122 4.87 13.64 11.02
N ALA A 123 4.79 12.96 9.88
CA ALA A 123 5.26 11.58 9.79
C ALA A 123 6.75 11.42 10.06
N TRP A 124 7.59 12.35 9.63
CA TRP A 124 9.02 12.29 9.94
C TRP A 124 9.28 12.26 11.45
N PHE A 125 8.70 13.20 12.19
CA PHE A 125 8.85 13.24 13.65
C PHE A 125 8.40 11.92 14.28
N ASN A 126 7.25 11.38 13.88
CA ASN A 126 6.74 10.13 14.45
C ASN A 126 7.54 8.90 14.01
N ASN A 127 8.22 8.94 12.86
CA ASN A 127 9.12 7.88 12.40
C ASN A 127 10.43 7.77 13.21
N MET A 128 10.68 8.74 14.09
CA MET A 128 11.83 8.75 15.01
C MET A 128 11.55 8.08 16.35
N TRP A 129 10.29 7.74 16.64
CA TRP A 129 9.84 7.26 17.95
C TRP A 129 9.14 5.91 17.89
N GLY A 130 9.12 5.24 19.04
CA GLY A 130 8.64 3.86 19.17
C GLY A 130 9.75 2.84 18.96
N TYR A 131 9.41 1.76 18.29
CA TYR A 131 10.31 0.63 18.04
C TYR A 131 10.72 0.57 16.57
N ASP A 132 11.91 0.01 16.31
CA ASP A 132 12.42 -0.23 14.96
C ASP A 132 12.34 1.04 14.09
N THR A 133 12.91 2.14 14.60
CA THR A 133 12.72 3.50 14.07
C THR A 133 13.73 3.85 12.97
N VAL A 134 13.62 5.04 12.38
CA VAL A 134 14.61 5.54 11.41
C VAL A 134 16.03 5.61 12.02
N ALA A 135 16.18 6.09 13.25
CA ALA A 135 17.50 6.24 13.87
C ALA A 135 17.93 5.04 14.73
N LYS A 136 16.98 4.23 15.21
CA LYS A 136 17.22 3.06 16.08
C LYS A 136 16.44 1.87 15.56
N ASN A 137 16.90 1.32 14.44
CA ASN A 137 16.36 0.11 13.82
C ASN A 137 16.98 -1.15 14.45
N ASN A 138 16.23 -2.24 14.48
CA ASN A 138 16.71 -3.53 14.99
C ASN A 138 17.53 -4.29 13.93
N ALA A 139 17.19 -4.08 12.65
CA ALA A 139 17.93 -4.59 11.49
C ALA A 139 17.83 -3.57 10.34
N ASP A 140 18.84 -3.54 9.47
CA ASP A 140 18.88 -2.63 8.31
C ASP A 140 18.79 -3.44 7.02
N PHE A 141 17.63 -3.42 6.37
CA PHE A 141 17.46 -4.02 5.04
C PHE A 141 17.63 -3.01 3.91
N GLY A 142 17.88 -1.74 4.25
CA GLY A 142 18.31 -0.70 3.33
C GLY A 142 17.45 0.55 3.38
N VAL A 143 18.03 1.61 2.82
CA VAL A 143 17.39 2.92 2.70
C VAL A 143 17.42 3.34 1.24
N TRP A 144 16.28 3.74 0.71
CA TRP A 144 16.13 4.20 -0.67
C TRP A 144 15.55 5.60 -0.70
N VAL A 145 16.11 6.44 -1.55
CA VAL A 145 15.51 7.70 -1.97
C VAL A 145 14.79 7.40 -3.27
N GLN A 146 13.51 7.72 -3.36
CA GLN A 146 12.65 7.23 -4.44
C GLN A 146 11.58 8.24 -4.86
N ASN A 147 10.96 7.96 -6.01
CA ASN A 147 9.88 8.76 -6.60
C ASN A 147 10.34 10.13 -7.16
N ALA A 148 11.48 10.16 -7.85
CA ALA A 148 11.88 11.27 -8.70
C ALA A 148 12.36 10.75 -10.06
N LEU A 149 11.95 11.40 -11.16
CA LEU A 149 12.31 10.97 -12.52
C LEU A 149 13.83 10.90 -12.72
N ALA A 150 14.58 11.82 -12.11
CA ALA A 150 16.05 11.85 -12.18
C ALA A 150 16.73 10.62 -11.53
N LEU A 151 15.98 9.82 -10.76
CA LEU A 151 16.44 8.57 -10.15
C LEU A 151 16.11 7.33 -11.00
N LEU A 152 15.46 7.51 -12.15
CA LEU A 152 15.06 6.39 -13.01
C LEU A 152 16.28 5.82 -13.76
N SER A 153 16.92 4.80 -13.17
CA SER A 153 18.19 4.26 -13.68
C SER A 153 18.13 2.78 -14.06
N ASP A 154 17.46 1.95 -13.26
CA ASP A 154 17.52 0.49 -13.38
C ASP A 154 16.26 -0.06 -14.05
N GLY A 155 16.37 -1.25 -14.66
CA GLY A 155 15.20 -1.96 -15.20
C GLY A 155 14.20 -2.31 -14.11
N GLY A 156 12.90 -2.31 -14.44
CA GLY A 156 11.82 -2.53 -13.50
C GLY A 156 11.45 -1.31 -12.66
N GLN A 157 12.02 -0.13 -12.94
CA GLN A 157 11.69 1.10 -12.24
C GLN A 157 10.69 1.96 -13.04
N PHE A 158 9.81 2.69 -12.34
CA PHE A 158 8.86 3.62 -12.94
C PHE A 158 8.80 4.98 -12.23
N TYR A 159 8.33 5.99 -12.94
CA TYR A 159 7.96 7.30 -12.38
C TYR A 159 6.64 7.76 -13.01
N LEU A 160 5.72 8.29 -12.20
CA LEU A 160 4.46 8.86 -12.67
C LEU A 160 4.52 10.38 -12.53
N ASP A 161 4.58 11.09 -13.65
CA ASP A 161 4.30 12.52 -13.70
C ASP A 161 2.78 12.73 -13.74
N SER A 162 2.19 12.84 -12.55
CA SER A 162 0.75 13.04 -12.39
C SER A 162 0.30 14.32 -13.11
N SER A 163 1.08 15.40 -13.00
CA SER A 163 0.72 16.71 -13.56
C SER A 163 0.74 16.70 -15.09
N ALA A 164 1.78 16.08 -15.68
CA ALA A 164 1.92 15.97 -17.13
C ALA A 164 1.07 14.84 -17.74
N GLY A 165 0.43 14.00 -16.92
CA GLY A 165 -0.33 12.85 -17.39
C GLY A 165 0.57 11.83 -18.10
N LYS A 166 1.74 11.52 -17.51
CA LYS A 166 2.71 10.65 -18.16
C LYS A 166 3.34 9.64 -17.20
N VAL A 167 3.37 8.39 -17.60
CA VAL A 167 4.13 7.35 -16.91
C VAL A 167 5.42 7.07 -17.67
N TYR A 168 6.52 6.94 -16.94
CA TYR A 168 7.84 6.58 -17.42
C TYR A 168 8.21 5.24 -16.82
N TYR A 169 8.78 4.34 -17.62
CA TYR A 169 9.19 3.02 -17.19
C TYR A 169 10.48 2.62 -17.88
N LYS A 170 11.43 2.04 -17.14
CA LYS A 170 12.59 1.40 -17.73
C LYS A 170 12.38 -0.12 -17.71
N PRO A 171 12.20 -0.78 -18.87
CA PRO A 171 11.96 -2.22 -18.93
C PRO A 171 13.09 -3.03 -18.32
N LEU A 172 12.72 -4.19 -17.78
CA LEU A 172 13.68 -5.25 -17.47
C LEU A 172 14.30 -5.77 -18.78
N ALA A 173 15.48 -6.36 -18.69
CA ALA A 173 16.11 -7.00 -19.84
C ALA A 173 15.17 -8.06 -20.45
N GLY A 174 14.90 -7.94 -21.74
CA GLY A 174 14.01 -8.84 -22.49
C GLY A 174 12.53 -8.46 -22.47
N GLU A 175 12.10 -7.41 -21.75
CA GLU A 175 10.73 -6.91 -21.84
C GLU A 175 10.53 -6.07 -23.11
N ASP A 176 9.59 -6.49 -23.94
CA ASP A 176 9.14 -5.71 -25.11
C ASP A 176 7.93 -4.85 -24.74
N MET A 177 8.14 -3.53 -24.68
CA MET A 177 7.10 -2.58 -24.31
C MET A 177 5.99 -2.43 -25.36
N ASN A 178 6.18 -2.93 -26.59
CA ASN A 178 5.12 -2.95 -27.59
C ASN A 178 4.06 -4.02 -27.29
N THR A 179 4.43 -5.07 -26.55
CA THR A 179 3.56 -6.20 -26.23
C THR A 179 3.29 -6.36 -24.73
N ALA A 180 4.03 -5.64 -23.88
CA ALA A 180 3.93 -5.74 -22.43
C ALA A 180 2.53 -5.44 -21.89
N ALA A 181 1.98 -6.36 -21.11
CA ALA A 181 0.73 -6.15 -20.38
C ALA A 181 1.01 -5.22 -19.19
N THR A 182 0.61 -3.95 -19.32
CA THR A 182 0.91 -2.92 -18.33
C THR A 182 -0.35 -2.32 -17.73
N TYR A 183 -0.41 -2.22 -16.40
CA TYR A 183 -1.54 -1.67 -15.67
C TYR A 183 -1.06 -0.68 -14.59
N LEU A 184 -1.64 0.50 -14.57
CA LEU A 184 -1.43 1.48 -13.50
C LEU A 184 -2.60 1.39 -12.52
N GLY A 185 -2.32 1.06 -11.26
CA GLY A 185 -3.36 0.96 -10.24
C GLY A 185 -3.96 2.32 -9.91
N VAL A 186 -5.29 2.46 -9.94
CA VAL A 186 -5.98 3.74 -9.68
C VAL A 186 -7.05 3.66 -8.60
N LEU A 187 -7.56 2.45 -8.30
CA LEU A 187 -8.46 2.20 -7.19
C LEU A 187 -7.70 1.62 -6.00
N GLU A 188 -8.08 2.03 -4.79
CA GLU A 188 -7.59 1.44 -3.54
C GLU A 188 -8.44 0.25 -3.09
N CYS A 189 -9.75 0.32 -3.35
CA CYS A 189 -10.73 -0.71 -3.05
C CYS A 189 -11.50 -1.05 -4.32
N ILE A 190 -11.59 -2.35 -4.65
CA ILE A 190 -12.32 -2.87 -5.81
C ILE A 190 -13.68 -3.43 -5.37
N VAL A 191 -13.74 -4.01 -4.17
CA VAL A 191 -14.97 -4.58 -3.61
C VAL A 191 -15.12 -4.12 -2.16
N SER A 192 -16.22 -3.44 -1.86
CA SER A 192 -16.62 -3.08 -0.51
C SER A 192 -18.00 -3.66 -0.22
N ILE A 193 -18.05 -4.65 0.68
CA ILE A 193 -19.28 -5.30 1.14
C ILE A 193 -19.52 -4.80 2.55
N SER A 194 -20.43 -3.85 2.68
CA SER A 194 -20.70 -3.21 3.96
C SER A 194 -22.17 -2.88 4.15
N GLY A 195 -22.70 -3.23 5.31
CA GLY A 195 -24.04 -2.83 5.76
C GLY A 195 -23.99 -1.86 6.94
N LYS A 196 -25.05 -1.88 7.75
CA LYS A 196 -25.07 -1.27 9.09
C LYS A 196 -25.13 -2.38 10.14
N TYR A 197 -24.79 -2.10 11.39
CA TYR A 197 -24.90 -3.12 12.45
C TYR A 197 -26.32 -3.64 12.65
N ASP A 198 -27.35 -2.78 12.47
CA ASP A 198 -28.76 -3.19 12.50
C ASP A 198 -29.23 -3.91 11.23
N ASN A 199 -28.54 -3.72 10.11
CA ASN A 199 -28.90 -4.29 8.82
C ASN A 199 -27.63 -4.65 8.03
N PRO A 200 -26.94 -5.73 8.43
CA PRO A 200 -25.66 -6.09 7.86
C PRO A 200 -25.84 -6.55 6.41
N ALA A 201 -24.84 -6.34 5.56
CA ALA A 201 -24.84 -6.93 4.22
C ALA A 201 -24.74 -8.46 4.33
N HIS A 202 -25.58 -9.21 3.64
CA HIS A 202 -25.57 -10.67 3.80
C HIS A 202 -25.82 -11.50 2.54
N ASP A 203 -25.40 -12.77 2.59
CA ASP A 203 -25.65 -13.80 1.59
C ASP A 203 -25.17 -13.40 0.18
N ILE A 204 -23.88 -13.11 0.07
CA ILE A 204 -23.20 -12.77 -1.19
C ILE A 204 -21.97 -13.66 -1.36
N ALA A 205 -21.77 -14.20 -2.54
CA ALA A 205 -20.64 -15.07 -2.83
C ALA A 205 -19.98 -14.75 -4.17
N PHE A 206 -18.65 -14.84 -4.20
CA PHE A 206 -17.80 -14.71 -5.38
C PHE A 206 -17.09 -16.05 -5.61
N GLN A 207 -17.18 -16.59 -6.83
CA GLN A 207 -16.64 -17.89 -7.21
C GLN A 207 -15.79 -17.76 -8.48
N ASP A 208 -14.54 -18.20 -8.40
CA ASP A 208 -13.57 -18.30 -9.50
C ASP A 208 -13.24 -16.97 -10.22
N ILE A 209 -13.49 -15.84 -9.57
CA ILE A 209 -13.19 -14.50 -10.07
C ILE A 209 -11.81 -14.05 -9.58
N SER A 210 -11.00 -13.49 -10.48
CA SER A 210 -9.71 -12.90 -10.13
C SER A 210 -9.81 -11.39 -9.90
N PHE A 211 -8.97 -10.86 -9.02
CA PHE A 211 -8.92 -9.45 -8.65
C PHE A 211 -7.49 -8.93 -8.71
N ALA A 212 -7.28 -7.77 -9.35
CA ALA A 212 -5.94 -7.21 -9.49
C ALA A 212 -5.85 -5.70 -9.66
N HIS A 213 -4.61 -5.21 -9.65
CA HIS A 213 -4.19 -3.87 -10.05
C HIS A 213 -4.68 -2.72 -9.17
N THR A 214 -4.65 -2.86 -7.85
CA THR A 214 -4.95 -1.73 -6.93
C THR A 214 -3.74 -0.87 -6.63
N THR A 215 -3.97 0.30 -6.02
CA THR A 215 -2.92 1.13 -5.40
C THR A 215 -3.29 1.47 -3.96
N TRP A 216 -2.43 2.18 -3.23
CA TRP A 216 -2.80 2.77 -1.94
C TRP A 216 -2.04 4.09 -1.76
N MET A 217 -2.75 5.21 -1.73
CA MET A 217 -2.21 6.56 -1.83
C MET A 217 -1.95 7.21 -0.48
N LYS A 218 -2.45 6.65 0.63
CA LYS A 218 -2.27 7.25 1.96
C LYS A 218 -0.81 7.62 2.24
N PRO A 219 0.19 6.75 1.95
CA PRO A 219 1.58 7.13 2.18
C PRO A 219 2.07 8.33 1.38
N ALA A 220 1.54 8.57 0.18
CA ALA A 220 1.92 9.74 -0.63
C ALA A 220 1.42 11.07 -0.03
N THR A 221 0.38 11.02 0.82
CA THR A 221 -0.21 12.23 1.42
C THR A 221 0.57 12.69 2.64
N MET A 222 0.96 11.73 3.49
CA MET A 222 1.49 12.03 4.82
C MET A 222 2.82 11.35 5.14
N GLY A 223 3.30 10.38 4.35
CA GLY A 223 4.32 9.42 4.74
C GLY A 223 3.72 8.14 5.31
N TYR A 224 4.56 7.22 5.76
CA TYR A 224 4.12 5.96 6.36
C TYR A 224 4.90 5.71 7.65
N VAL A 225 4.18 5.81 8.77
CA VAL A 225 4.73 5.62 10.12
C VAL A 225 4.37 4.24 10.62
N ASP A 226 4.86 3.22 9.90
CA ASP A 226 4.61 1.82 10.21
C ASP A 226 5.08 1.47 11.63
N GLN A 227 4.27 0.69 12.33
CA GLN A 227 4.58 0.20 13.67
C GLN A 227 4.62 -1.32 13.69
N GLN A 228 3.61 -2.00 13.14
CA GLN A 228 3.65 -3.46 12.98
C GLN A 228 2.52 -3.94 12.08
N THR A 229 2.77 -4.96 11.26
CA THR A 229 1.73 -5.70 10.50
C THR A 229 0.81 -4.80 9.65
N GLY A 230 1.28 -3.65 9.19
CA GLY A 230 0.47 -2.70 8.41
C GLY A 230 -0.32 -1.69 9.23
N ALA A 231 -0.21 -1.71 10.56
CA ALA A 231 -0.74 -0.66 11.44
C ALA A 231 0.25 0.50 11.54
N TYR A 232 -0.25 1.73 11.48
CA TYR A 232 0.58 2.93 11.40
C TYR A 232 -0.02 4.10 12.18
N ILE A 233 0.85 5.03 12.57
CA ILE A 233 0.39 6.32 13.13
C ILE A 233 -0.08 7.20 11.97
N GLY A 234 -1.40 7.37 11.88
CA GLY A 234 -2.06 8.05 10.76
C GLY A 234 -2.59 9.45 11.04
N GLU A 235 -2.38 9.97 12.25
CA GLU A 235 -2.88 11.27 12.70
C GLU A 235 -1.91 12.40 12.37
N ASN A 236 -2.45 13.60 12.19
CA ASN A 236 -1.67 14.83 11.98
C ASN A 236 -1.22 15.45 13.32
N THR A 237 -0.55 14.65 14.14
CA THR A 237 -0.07 15.02 15.48
C THR A 237 1.35 14.49 15.68
N THR A 238 2.20 15.23 16.40
CA THR A 238 3.49 14.73 16.87
C THR A 238 3.38 13.98 18.20
N TYR A 239 4.02 12.83 18.27
CA TYR A 239 4.16 12.06 19.50
C TYR A 239 5.61 12.03 19.93
N THR A 240 5.86 12.13 21.22
CA THR A 240 7.19 12.08 21.84
C THR A 240 7.43 10.69 22.44
N PRO A 241 8.67 10.36 22.85
CA PRO A 241 8.93 9.10 23.54
C PRO A 241 8.06 8.85 24.77
N SER A 242 7.67 9.91 25.51
CA SER A 242 6.91 9.77 26.75
C SER A 242 5.43 9.44 26.54
N ASN A 243 4.87 9.72 25.35
CA ASN A 243 3.47 9.44 25.04
C ASN A 243 3.28 8.51 23.82
N PHE A 244 4.36 7.92 23.30
CA PHE A 244 4.28 6.98 22.18
C PHE A 244 3.32 5.81 22.48
N GLU A 245 3.39 5.23 23.67
CA GLU A 245 2.57 4.07 24.03
C GLU A 245 1.07 4.38 24.05
N SER A 246 0.67 5.63 24.34
CA SER A 246 -0.74 6.02 24.33
C SER A 246 -1.33 6.10 22.92
N THR A 247 -0.52 6.01 21.87
CA THR A 247 -0.99 6.09 20.48
C THR A 247 -1.59 4.79 19.97
N ARG A 248 -1.24 3.64 20.58
CA ARG A 248 -1.63 2.31 20.10
C ARG A 248 -3.12 2.14 19.82
N PRO A 249 -4.04 2.61 20.69
CA PRO A 249 -5.48 2.45 20.45
C PRO A 249 -6.01 3.31 19.28
N HIS A 250 -5.17 4.19 18.72
CA HIS A 250 -5.51 5.12 17.64
C HIS A 250 -4.71 4.87 16.35
N TRP A 251 -3.91 3.80 16.31
CA TRP A 251 -3.23 3.42 15.07
C TRP A 251 -4.26 3.13 13.98
N LEU A 252 -3.95 3.55 12.76
CA LEU A 252 -4.74 3.27 11.58
C LEU A 252 -4.26 1.96 10.95
N GLN A 253 -5.15 1.22 10.31
CA GLN A 253 -4.80 0.03 9.53
C GLN A 253 -4.67 0.33 8.04
N MET A 254 -3.72 -0.32 7.38
CA MET A 254 -3.69 -0.37 5.91
C MET A 254 -4.96 -1.07 5.39
N PRO A 255 -5.70 -0.48 4.44
CA PRO A 255 -6.90 -1.09 3.89
C PRO A 255 -6.57 -2.25 2.94
N GLY A 256 -7.51 -3.21 2.85
CA GLY A 256 -7.53 -4.22 1.81
C GLY A 256 -8.19 -3.71 0.52
N ALA A 257 -7.84 -4.29 -0.62
CA ALA A 257 -8.53 -4.08 -1.89
C ALA A 257 -9.97 -4.64 -1.88
N ILE A 258 -10.19 -5.70 -1.12
CA ILE A 258 -11.50 -6.32 -0.87
C ILE A 258 -11.81 -6.15 0.60
N GLN A 259 -12.97 -5.56 0.90
CA GLN A 259 -13.32 -5.10 2.23
C GLN A 259 -14.68 -5.64 2.62
N VAL A 260 -14.77 -6.31 3.77
CA VAL A 260 -16.02 -6.88 4.31
C VAL A 260 -16.21 -6.38 5.74
N SER A 261 -17.29 -5.66 6.02
CA SER A 261 -17.61 -5.14 7.36
C SER A 261 -19.10 -5.03 7.57
N ALA A 262 -19.57 -5.02 8.83
CA ALA A 262 -21.01 -5.03 9.14
C ALA A 262 -21.78 -5.98 8.20
N ALA A 263 -21.32 -7.23 8.11
CA ALA A 263 -21.72 -8.18 7.09
C ALA A 263 -21.73 -9.62 7.62
N ARG A 264 -22.54 -10.48 7.00
CA ARG A 264 -22.57 -11.91 7.33
C ARG A 264 -22.76 -12.83 6.13
N ASN A 265 -22.34 -14.08 6.21
CA ASN A 265 -22.50 -15.07 5.15
C ASN A 265 -21.92 -14.58 3.81
N ILE A 266 -20.65 -14.19 3.85
CA ILE A 266 -19.92 -13.69 2.68
C ILE A 266 -18.89 -14.73 2.28
N VAL A 267 -18.87 -15.12 1.00
CA VAL A 267 -17.94 -16.15 0.51
C VAL A 267 -17.12 -15.62 -0.65
N PHE A 268 -15.82 -15.85 -0.59
CA PHE A 268 -14.91 -15.77 -1.72
C PHE A 268 -14.27 -17.14 -1.86
N ALA A 269 -14.52 -17.82 -2.98
CA ALA A 269 -14.00 -19.15 -3.26
C ALA A 269 -13.30 -19.18 -4.61
N GLY A 270 -12.07 -19.70 -4.64
CA GLY A 270 -11.27 -19.74 -5.86
C GLY A 270 -10.75 -18.38 -6.32
N GLY A 271 -10.26 -18.35 -7.55
CA GLY A 271 -9.74 -17.15 -8.20
C GLY A 271 -8.32 -16.77 -7.80
N ASN A 272 -7.78 -15.76 -8.49
CA ASN A 272 -6.45 -15.20 -8.22
C ASN A 272 -6.55 -13.79 -7.64
N TYR A 273 -5.81 -13.54 -6.57
CA TYR A 273 -5.68 -12.23 -5.93
C TYR A 273 -4.25 -11.78 -6.13
N THR A 274 -4.05 -10.81 -7.03
CA THR A 274 -2.70 -10.46 -7.47
C THR A 274 -2.50 -8.98 -7.70
N GLN A 275 -1.25 -8.51 -7.64
CA GLN A 275 -0.89 -7.14 -8.02
C GLN A 275 -1.72 -6.09 -7.28
N MET A 276 -1.72 -6.14 -5.95
CA MET A 276 -2.48 -5.22 -5.12
C MET A 276 -1.55 -4.30 -4.35
N GLY A 277 -1.71 -2.99 -4.53
CA GLY A 277 -0.79 -1.98 -3.99
C GLY A 277 -0.89 -1.73 -2.48
N GLY A 278 -1.98 -2.22 -1.86
CA GLY A 278 -2.18 -2.26 -0.41
C GLY A 278 -2.39 -3.70 0.07
N GLY A 279 -3.31 -3.91 1.02
CA GLY A 279 -3.71 -5.24 1.45
C GLY A 279 -4.61 -5.95 0.43
N GLY A 280 -4.75 -7.28 0.57
CA GLY A 280 -5.68 -8.08 -0.22
C GLY A 280 -7.10 -7.98 0.35
N PHE A 281 -7.38 -8.77 1.39
CA PHE A 281 -8.64 -8.73 2.13
C PHE A 281 -8.54 -7.97 3.45
N GLY A 282 -9.56 -7.19 3.74
CA GLY A 282 -9.84 -6.62 5.04
C GLY A 282 -11.19 -7.07 5.58
N ILE A 283 -11.20 -7.95 6.57
CA ILE A 283 -12.42 -8.59 7.12
C ILE A 283 -12.68 -8.06 8.52
N GLY A 284 -13.68 -7.20 8.65
CA GLY A 284 -13.97 -6.45 9.86
C GLY A 284 -12.70 -5.80 10.37
N ASN A 285 -12.17 -4.85 9.62
CA ASN A 285 -11.07 -4.00 10.09
C ASN A 285 -11.66 -2.74 10.72
N ASP A 286 -10.81 -1.92 11.33
CA ASP A 286 -11.21 -0.62 11.85
C ASP A 286 -11.86 0.23 10.76
N ALA A 287 -12.74 1.16 11.16
CA ALA A 287 -13.49 2.03 10.24
C ALA A 287 -12.58 2.76 9.24
N ASN A 288 -11.36 3.11 9.64
CA ASN A 288 -10.39 3.79 8.78
C ASN A 288 -9.97 2.95 7.55
N ALA A 289 -10.12 1.62 7.62
CA ALA A 289 -9.68 0.67 6.60
C ALA A 289 -10.85 0.15 5.75
N HIS A 290 -12.04 0.74 5.89
CA HIS A 290 -13.23 0.46 5.08
C HIS A 290 -13.66 1.69 4.30
N ALA A 291 -13.79 1.56 2.99
CA ALA A 291 -14.24 2.62 2.08
C ALA A 291 -15.68 3.08 2.40
N SER A 292 -16.48 2.21 3.03
CA SER A 292 -17.82 2.57 3.53
C SER A 292 -17.79 3.46 4.77
N GLY A 293 -16.64 3.55 5.46
CA GLY A 293 -16.50 4.16 6.79
C GLY A 293 -17.03 3.31 7.93
N THR A 294 -17.72 2.19 7.66
CA THR A 294 -18.16 1.23 8.67
C THR A 294 -17.12 0.12 8.80
N GLY A 295 -16.52 -0.03 9.98
CA GLY A 295 -15.58 -1.12 10.28
C GLY A 295 -16.26 -2.38 10.85
N LEU A 296 -15.45 -3.27 11.43
CA LEU A 296 -15.74 -4.39 12.36
C LEU A 296 -17.21 -4.80 12.57
N GLY A 297 -17.48 -6.10 12.56
CA GLY A 297 -18.82 -6.67 12.62
C GLY A 297 -19.05 -7.62 11.46
N ALA A 298 -18.06 -8.47 11.19
CA ALA A 298 -18.07 -9.45 10.13
C ALA A 298 -18.26 -10.85 10.71
N SER A 299 -19.26 -11.59 10.25
CA SER A 299 -19.50 -12.97 10.72
C SER A 299 -19.74 -13.95 9.59
N TYR A 300 -19.33 -15.22 9.75
CA TYR A 300 -19.50 -16.22 8.67
C TYR A 300 -18.92 -15.74 7.33
N VAL A 301 -17.69 -15.22 7.39
CA VAL A 301 -16.95 -14.81 6.19
C VAL A 301 -15.95 -15.88 5.84
N THR A 302 -16.04 -16.40 4.62
CA THR A 302 -15.13 -17.43 4.10
C THR A 302 -14.29 -16.87 2.98
N VAL A 303 -12.97 -17.03 3.09
CA VAL A 303 -12.03 -16.86 1.97
C VAL A 303 -11.34 -18.20 1.77
N ALA A 304 -11.68 -18.88 0.67
CA ALA A 304 -11.25 -20.24 0.42
C ALA A 304 -10.65 -20.44 -0.97
N ASP A 305 -9.71 -21.38 -1.06
CA ASP A 305 -9.18 -21.93 -2.32
C ASP A 305 -8.62 -20.88 -3.30
N GLY A 306 -8.24 -19.70 -2.78
CA GLY A 306 -7.68 -18.61 -3.56
C GLY A 306 -6.16 -18.70 -3.71
N TYR A 307 -5.63 -18.17 -4.81
CA TYR A 307 -4.20 -18.00 -5.02
C TYR A 307 -3.79 -16.53 -4.84
N PHE A 308 -2.91 -16.26 -3.88
CA PHE A 308 -2.46 -14.91 -3.52
C PHE A 308 -1.00 -14.72 -3.90
N THR A 309 -0.72 -13.68 -4.70
CA THR A 309 0.65 -13.30 -5.03
C THR A 309 0.79 -11.80 -5.27
N GLN A 310 1.97 -11.20 -5.11
CA GLN A 310 2.18 -9.78 -5.44
C GLN A 310 1.19 -8.82 -4.73
N ILE A 311 0.79 -9.16 -3.49
CA ILE A 311 0.05 -8.27 -2.58
C ILE A 311 1.07 -7.49 -1.77
N MET A 312 1.08 -6.16 -1.86
CA MET A 312 2.15 -5.35 -1.26
C MET A 312 2.02 -5.21 0.26
N GLY A 313 0.80 -5.29 0.79
CA GLY A 313 0.51 -5.38 2.22
C GLY A 313 0.25 -6.81 2.68
N ASN A 314 -0.63 -6.97 3.67
CA ASN A 314 -1.12 -8.28 4.11
C ASN A 314 -2.08 -8.86 3.08
N SER A 315 -1.96 -10.14 2.76
CA SER A 315 -2.91 -10.84 1.87
C SER A 315 -4.31 -10.89 2.45
N ILE A 316 -4.43 -11.17 3.75
CA ILE A 316 -5.71 -11.19 4.48
C ILE A 316 -5.46 -10.62 5.88
N THR A 317 -6.25 -9.62 6.26
CA THR A 317 -6.30 -9.10 7.63
C THR A 317 -7.72 -9.29 8.16
N ALA A 318 -7.86 -9.87 9.34
CA ALA A 318 -9.14 -10.00 10.03
C ALA A 318 -9.05 -9.37 11.42
N GLY A 319 -9.99 -8.47 11.76
CA GLY A 319 -9.95 -7.73 13.03
C GLY A 319 -9.26 -6.37 12.96
N GLY A 320 -9.52 -5.54 13.96
CA GLY A 320 -8.98 -4.19 14.09
C GLY A 320 -7.79 -4.13 15.05
N VAL A 321 -7.13 -2.97 15.10
CA VAL A 321 -6.08 -2.65 16.08
C VAL A 321 -6.47 -1.50 17.00
N GLN A 322 -7.53 -0.75 16.69
CA GLN A 322 -8.00 0.37 17.51
C GLN A 322 -8.73 -0.09 18.78
N ALA A 323 -8.94 0.83 19.73
CA ALA A 323 -9.63 0.56 21.00
C ALA A 323 -10.94 -0.22 20.81
N ASP A 324 -11.76 0.22 19.87
CA ASP A 324 -13.06 -0.35 19.53
C ASP A 324 -12.97 -1.81 19.05
N ALA A 325 -11.84 -2.24 18.50
CA ALA A 325 -11.61 -3.63 18.10
C ALA A 325 -11.40 -4.56 19.30
N HIS A 326 -10.79 -4.05 20.36
CA HIS A 326 -10.46 -4.82 21.58
C HIS A 326 -11.56 -4.71 22.64
N HIS A 327 -12.23 -3.57 22.71
CA HIS A 327 -13.28 -3.24 23.68
C HIS A 327 -14.50 -2.63 22.98
N PRO A 328 -15.19 -3.39 22.12
CA PRO A 328 -16.27 -2.85 21.33
C PRO A 328 -17.41 -2.33 22.22
N PRO A 329 -17.85 -1.07 22.05
CA PRO A 329 -19.01 -0.55 22.80
C PRO A 329 -20.33 -1.20 22.37
N ASP A 330 -20.34 -1.88 21.21
CA ASP A 330 -21.48 -2.61 20.67
C ASP A 330 -21.06 -4.06 20.33
N ALA A 331 -21.75 -5.05 20.91
CA ALA A 331 -21.44 -6.46 20.72
C ALA A 331 -21.46 -6.89 19.24
N ARG A 332 -22.19 -6.18 18.37
CA ARG A 332 -22.29 -6.46 16.92
C ARG A 332 -21.03 -6.12 16.15
N MET A 333 -20.11 -5.35 16.73
CA MET A 333 -18.79 -5.09 16.16
C MET A 333 -17.88 -6.33 16.23
N THR A 334 -18.24 -7.32 17.05
CA THR A 334 -17.46 -8.55 17.20
C THR A 334 -17.40 -9.31 15.88
N ASN A 335 -16.18 -9.49 15.36
CA ASN A 335 -15.95 -10.42 14.28
C ASN A 335 -16.02 -11.86 14.80
N SER A 336 -16.67 -12.77 14.07
CA SER A 336 -16.77 -14.17 14.50
C SER A 336 -16.92 -15.14 13.34
N ARG A 337 -16.48 -16.40 13.52
CA ARG A 337 -16.68 -17.47 12.52
C ARG A 337 -16.15 -17.07 11.13
N ILE A 338 -14.93 -16.55 11.10
CA ILE A 338 -14.19 -16.28 9.86
C ILE A 338 -13.42 -17.55 9.50
N THR A 339 -13.55 -18.01 8.26
CA THR A 339 -12.90 -19.22 7.77
C THR A 339 -11.93 -18.87 6.64
N ILE A 340 -10.65 -19.16 6.86
CA ILE A 340 -9.59 -19.02 5.86
C ILE A 340 -9.01 -20.41 5.61
N SER A 341 -9.29 -21.01 4.45
CA SER A 341 -8.96 -22.43 4.20
C SER A 341 -8.57 -22.69 2.76
N GLY A 342 -7.64 -23.61 2.49
CA GLY A 342 -7.29 -24.02 1.12
C GLY A 342 -6.58 -22.96 0.27
N ASN A 343 -6.29 -21.78 0.82
CA ASN A 343 -5.60 -20.70 0.10
C ASN A 343 -4.10 -20.98 -0.04
N ILE A 344 -3.52 -20.53 -1.15
CA ILE A 344 -2.07 -20.55 -1.40
C ILE A 344 -1.56 -19.10 -1.37
N PHE A 345 -0.54 -18.84 -0.54
CA PHE A 345 0.14 -17.56 -0.48
C PHE A 345 1.56 -17.72 -1.02
N TYR A 346 1.87 -17.02 -2.10
CA TYR A 346 3.17 -17.11 -2.77
C TYR A 346 3.67 -15.73 -3.16
N ASN A 347 4.90 -15.38 -2.78
CA ASN A 347 5.55 -14.12 -3.18
C ASN A 347 4.69 -12.88 -2.85
N THR A 348 4.14 -12.86 -1.64
CA THR A 348 3.39 -11.75 -1.05
C THR A 348 4.35 -10.83 -0.29
N SER A 349 4.01 -9.54 -0.22
CA SER A 349 4.82 -8.47 0.38
C SER A 349 6.24 -8.36 -0.24
N ALA A 350 6.36 -8.77 -1.51
CA ALA A 350 7.61 -8.79 -2.26
C ALA A 350 7.57 -7.77 -3.41
N LEU A 351 8.64 -7.00 -3.53
CA LEU A 351 8.92 -6.00 -4.58
C LEU A 351 10.24 -6.29 -5.29
#